data_AF-A0A845ZDN9-F1
#
_entry.id   AF-A0A845ZDN9-F1
#
_cell.length_a   1.000
_cell.length_b   1.000
_cell.length_c   1.000
_cell.angle_alpha   90.00
_cell.angle_beta   90.00
_cell.angle_gamma   90.00
#
_symmetry.space_group_name_H-M   'P 1'
#
loop_
_entity.id
_entity.type
_entity.pdbx_description
1 polymer ?
#
loop_
_entity_poly.entity_id
_entity_poly.type
_entity_poly.pdbx_seq_one_letter_code
_entity_poly.pdbx_strand_id
1 'polypeptide(L)'
;QGKIAWLWILLFALVDGALFQGFLAQGLVRTGAGLGSVMIDSQPLAVAILSLWLFQERIRFWGWLGLGIGVFGISLIGLPDEWIGSLLHPETIEASLGIGTLFQSGEWLMLLASLSMAVGTVLVRWVCKYNDPVMATGWHLILGGVPLLAISAGFESGQWVNIDGYGWIAMGYATIFGSAIAYGLFFYFASSGNLTSLSALTFLTPIFALLFGNLFLGEVLSSLQSVGVGLTLVSIYLINQRDVLAEKLKFSSSKQEDISNTNSGKILIQSQQQPVEVNVQVGVEISEKI
;
A
#
# COMPACT_ATOMS: atom_id res chain seq x y z
N GLN A 1 10.57 28.99 -18.12
CA GLN A 1 10.42 28.22 -16.87
C GLN A 1 8.95 28.11 -16.43
N GLY A 2 8.18 29.20 -16.38
CA GLY A 2 6.75 29.17 -15.99
C GLY A 2 5.82 28.24 -16.79
N LYS A 3 5.94 28.17 -18.12
CA LYS A 3 5.07 27.28 -18.95
C LYS A 3 5.21 25.79 -18.60
N ILE A 4 6.43 25.34 -18.32
CA ILE A 4 6.71 23.95 -17.93
C ILE A 4 6.14 23.67 -16.54
N ALA A 5 6.26 24.64 -15.62
CA ALA A 5 5.71 24.55 -14.28
C ALA A 5 4.18 24.37 -14.28
N TRP A 6 3.47 25.19 -15.09
CA TRP A 6 2.03 25.07 -15.29
C TRP A 6 1.61 23.78 -15.99
N LEU A 7 2.40 23.29 -16.95
CA LEU A 7 2.13 22.01 -17.61
C LEU A 7 2.14 20.86 -16.61
N TRP A 8 3.14 20.82 -15.71
CA TRP A 8 3.19 19.79 -14.67
C TRP A 8 2.05 19.91 -13.67
N ILE A 9 1.68 21.13 -13.27
CA ILE A 9 0.50 21.36 -12.42
C ILE A 9 -0.77 20.85 -13.12
N LEU A 10 -0.97 21.17 -14.40
CA LEU A 10 -2.15 20.73 -15.16
C LEU A 10 -2.20 19.21 -15.31
N LEU A 11 -1.07 18.57 -15.61
CA LEU A 11 -0.99 17.13 -15.73
C LEU A 11 -1.24 16.45 -14.37
N PHE A 12 -0.68 16.98 -13.30
CA PHE A 12 -0.93 16.51 -11.94
C PHE A 12 -2.40 16.72 -11.52
N ALA A 13 -2.99 17.86 -11.85
CA ALA A 13 -4.40 18.15 -11.60
C ALA A 13 -5.32 17.22 -12.39
N LEU A 14 -4.98 16.87 -13.63
CA LEU A 14 -5.77 15.93 -14.43
C LEU A 14 -5.71 14.50 -13.85
N VAL A 15 -4.50 14.01 -13.56
CA VAL A 15 -4.31 12.62 -13.13
C VAL A 15 -4.73 12.42 -11.67
N ASP A 16 -4.20 13.21 -10.76
CA ASP A 16 -4.44 13.03 -9.33
C ASP A 16 -5.65 13.86 -8.84
N GLY A 17 -5.94 14.98 -9.50
CA GLY A 17 -7.06 15.84 -9.08
C GLY A 17 -8.38 15.39 -9.67
N ALA A 18 -8.44 15.16 -10.99
CA ALA A 18 -9.69 14.83 -11.68
C ALA A 18 -9.92 13.32 -11.78
N LEU A 19 -8.96 12.55 -12.31
CA LEU A 19 -9.15 11.11 -12.52
C LEU A 19 -9.26 10.35 -11.18
N PHE A 20 -8.34 10.56 -10.25
CA PHE A 20 -8.40 9.92 -8.93
C PHE A 20 -9.72 10.26 -8.20
N GLN A 21 -10.06 11.55 -8.06
CA GLN A 21 -11.30 11.94 -7.36
C GLN A 21 -12.57 11.50 -8.10
N GLY A 22 -12.57 11.51 -9.43
CA GLY A 22 -13.70 11.05 -10.23
C GLY A 22 -13.95 9.54 -10.07
N PHE A 23 -12.88 8.73 -10.14
CA PHE A 23 -12.97 7.29 -9.90
C PHE A 23 -13.31 6.98 -8.44
N LEU A 24 -12.76 7.73 -7.48
CA LEU A 24 -13.10 7.62 -6.07
C LEU A 24 -14.59 7.89 -5.84
N ALA A 25 -15.10 9.02 -6.35
CA ALA A 25 -16.51 9.40 -6.19
C ALA A 25 -17.46 8.36 -6.82
N GLN A 26 -17.18 7.93 -8.05
CA GLN A 26 -18.01 6.92 -8.73
C GLN A 26 -17.88 5.53 -8.11
N GLY A 27 -16.70 5.17 -7.62
CA GLY A 27 -16.50 3.92 -6.91
C GLY A 27 -17.27 3.89 -5.59
N LEU A 28 -17.27 4.98 -4.82
CA LEU A 28 -17.85 5.02 -3.48
C LEU A 28 -19.38 4.93 -3.49
N VAL A 29 -20.00 5.33 -4.60
CA VAL A 29 -21.45 5.15 -4.81
C VAL A 29 -21.81 3.67 -5.04
N ARG A 30 -20.82 2.83 -5.39
CA ARG A 30 -21.03 1.44 -5.83
C ARG A 30 -20.32 0.40 -4.95
N THR A 31 -19.51 0.83 -3.99
CA THR A 31 -18.83 -0.04 -3.02
C THR A 31 -18.86 0.58 -1.62
N GLY A 32 -18.46 -0.19 -0.61
CA GLY A 32 -18.36 0.29 0.77
C GLY A 32 -17.19 1.26 0.98
N ALA A 33 -17.32 2.19 1.92
CA ALA A 33 -16.25 3.08 2.33
C ALA A 33 -15.08 2.34 2.97
N GLY A 34 -15.33 1.27 3.73
CA GLY A 34 -14.30 0.42 4.30
C GLY A 34 -13.48 -0.30 3.23
N LEU A 35 -14.15 -0.98 2.30
CA LEU A 35 -13.49 -1.64 1.16
C LEU A 35 -12.76 -0.65 0.26
N GLY A 36 -13.43 0.46 -0.12
CA GLY A 36 -12.85 1.51 -0.94
C GLY A 36 -11.56 2.06 -0.33
N SER A 37 -11.54 2.30 1.00
CA SER A 37 -10.34 2.74 1.71
C SER A 37 -9.17 1.78 1.59
N VAL A 38 -9.40 0.47 1.80
CA VAL A 38 -8.35 -0.57 1.63
C VAL A 38 -7.81 -0.57 0.20
N MET A 39 -8.66 -0.38 -0.80
CA MET A 39 -8.25 -0.33 -2.20
C MET A 39 -7.44 0.93 -2.52
N ILE A 40 -7.82 2.10 -2.00
CA ILE A 40 -7.01 3.31 -2.13
C ILE A 40 -5.66 3.17 -1.42
N ASP A 41 -5.66 2.70 -0.17
CA ASP A 41 -4.46 2.52 0.65
C ASP A 41 -3.52 1.44 0.10
N SER A 42 -3.96 0.68 -0.90
CA SER A 42 -3.12 -0.20 -1.70
C SER A 42 -2.21 0.56 -2.69
N GLN A 43 -2.35 1.89 -2.81
CA GLN A 43 -1.54 2.77 -3.67
C GLN A 43 -0.01 2.56 -3.57
N PRO A 44 0.59 2.29 -2.39
CA PRO A 44 2.02 2.00 -2.30
C PRO A 44 2.47 0.78 -3.12
N LEU A 45 1.58 -0.21 -3.34
CA LEU A 45 1.84 -1.35 -4.23
C LEU A 45 2.01 -0.90 -5.67
N ALA A 46 1.08 -0.08 -6.15
CA ALA A 46 1.12 0.49 -7.49
C ALA A 46 2.34 1.39 -7.67
N VAL A 47 2.68 2.22 -6.68
CA VAL A 47 3.91 3.02 -6.71
C VAL A 47 5.16 2.14 -6.77
N ALA A 48 5.22 1.04 -6.03
CA ALA A 48 6.35 0.12 -6.10
C ALA A 48 6.54 -0.48 -7.50
N ILE A 49 5.45 -0.88 -8.17
CA ILE A 49 5.47 -1.36 -9.55
C ILE A 49 5.91 -0.24 -10.52
N LEU A 50 5.35 0.95 -10.39
CA LEU A 50 5.70 2.09 -11.24
C LEU A 50 7.17 2.48 -11.07
N SER A 51 7.69 2.46 -9.85
CA SER A 51 9.11 2.77 -9.58
C SER A 51 10.06 1.72 -10.12
N LEU A 52 9.70 0.43 -10.09
CA LEU A 52 10.44 -0.62 -10.79
C LEU A 52 10.56 -0.31 -12.29
N TRP A 53 9.42 0.04 -12.90
CA TRP A 53 9.33 0.23 -14.34
C TRP A 53 10.00 1.53 -14.81
N LEU A 54 9.77 2.65 -14.13
CA LEU A 54 10.26 3.98 -14.53
C LEU A 54 11.69 4.26 -14.05
N PHE A 55 12.03 3.87 -12.83
CA PHE A 55 13.30 4.26 -12.19
C PHE A 55 14.29 3.10 -12.07
N GLN A 56 13.91 1.89 -12.51
CA GLN A 56 14.72 0.67 -12.38
C GLN A 56 15.25 0.45 -10.95
N GLU A 57 14.46 0.84 -9.95
CA GLU A 57 14.78 0.61 -8.56
C GLU A 57 14.86 -0.89 -8.28
N ARG A 58 15.79 -1.33 -7.45
CA ARG A 58 15.92 -2.75 -7.09
C ARG A 58 15.04 -3.06 -5.89
N ILE A 59 13.96 -3.80 -6.12
CA ILE A 59 13.14 -4.36 -5.03
C ILE A 59 13.90 -5.51 -4.35
N ARG A 60 14.03 -5.41 -3.01
CA ARG A 60 14.54 -6.50 -2.16
C ARG A 60 13.46 -7.57 -1.96
N PHE A 61 13.87 -8.76 -1.49
CA PHE A 61 12.99 -9.91 -1.24
C PHE A 61 11.66 -9.56 -0.57
N TRP A 62 11.68 -8.77 0.52
CA TRP A 62 10.47 -8.35 1.24
C TRP A 62 9.50 -7.51 0.42
N GLY A 63 10.02 -6.69 -0.51
CA GLY A 63 9.16 -5.95 -1.41
C GLY A 63 8.51 -6.83 -2.47
N TRP A 64 9.19 -7.88 -2.97
CA TRP A 64 8.59 -8.85 -3.88
C TRP A 64 7.53 -9.71 -3.19
N LEU A 65 7.82 -10.16 -1.97
CA LEU A 65 6.86 -10.91 -1.15
C LEU A 65 5.63 -10.06 -0.84
N GLY A 66 5.83 -8.83 -0.38
CA GLY A 66 4.75 -7.87 -0.16
C GLY A 66 3.95 -7.64 -1.44
N LEU A 67 4.60 -7.42 -2.57
CA LEU A 67 3.93 -7.22 -3.86
C LEU A 67 3.07 -8.41 -4.28
N GLY A 68 3.60 -9.63 -4.17
CA GLY A 68 2.86 -10.85 -4.51
C GLY A 68 1.62 -11.04 -3.63
N ILE A 69 1.77 -10.88 -2.31
CA ILE A 69 0.65 -10.95 -1.35
C ILE A 69 -0.38 -9.87 -1.64
N GLY A 70 0.07 -8.65 -1.98
CA GLY A 70 -0.78 -7.50 -2.23
C GLY A 70 -1.60 -7.64 -3.49
N VAL A 71 -0.97 -8.03 -4.60
CA VAL A 71 -1.69 -8.28 -5.86
C VAL A 71 -2.73 -9.38 -5.68
N PHE A 72 -2.40 -10.45 -4.94
CA PHE A 72 -3.35 -11.51 -4.65
C PHE A 72 -4.49 -11.01 -3.75
N GLY A 73 -4.20 -10.29 -2.67
CA GLY A 73 -5.21 -9.71 -1.78
C GLY A 73 -6.15 -8.75 -2.49
N ILE A 74 -5.61 -7.83 -3.30
CA ILE A 74 -6.39 -6.91 -4.12
C ILE A 74 -7.28 -7.65 -5.12
N SER A 75 -6.77 -8.72 -5.73
CA SER A 75 -7.55 -9.51 -6.69
C SER A 75 -8.78 -10.17 -6.04
N LEU A 76 -8.65 -10.58 -4.76
CA LEU A 76 -9.78 -11.12 -3.98
C LEU A 76 -10.81 -10.06 -3.59
N ILE A 77 -10.42 -8.80 -3.50
CA ILE A 77 -11.34 -7.69 -3.18
C ILE A 77 -11.99 -7.15 -4.46
N GLY A 78 -11.20 -6.96 -5.52
CA GLY A 78 -11.58 -6.19 -6.70
C GLY A 78 -12.27 -6.97 -7.82
N LEU A 79 -12.18 -8.30 -7.81
CA LEU A 79 -12.88 -9.14 -8.79
C LEU A 79 -14.22 -9.58 -8.22
N PRO A 80 -15.30 -9.58 -9.02
CA PRO A 80 -16.58 -10.14 -8.60
C PRO A 80 -16.43 -11.59 -8.16
N ASP A 81 -17.14 -11.99 -7.10
CA ASP A 81 -17.09 -13.36 -6.55
C ASP A 81 -17.40 -14.42 -7.64
N GLU A 82 -18.26 -14.09 -8.59
CA GLU A 82 -18.60 -14.93 -9.75
C GLU A 82 -17.39 -15.21 -10.66
N TRP A 83 -16.52 -14.23 -10.85
CA TRP A 83 -15.31 -14.38 -11.68
C TRP A 83 -14.31 -15.30 -11.00
N ILE A 84 -14.13 -15.13 -9.69
CA ILE A 84 -13.24 -15.96 -8.87
C ILE A 84 -13.78 -17.40 -8.80
N GLY A 85 -15.09 -17.56 -8.64
CA GLY A 85 -15.77 -18.85 -8.67
C GLY A 85 -15.63 -19.56 -10.03
N SER A 86 -15.71 -18.84 -11.16
CA SER A 86 -15.52 -19.43 -12.50
C SER A 86 -14.09 -19.94 -12.73
N LEU A 87 -13.09 -19.31 -12.10
CA LEU A 87 -11.70 -19.75 -12.18
C LEU A 87 -11.48 -21.10 -11.46
N LEU A 88 -12.26 -21.37 -10.42
CA LEU A 88 -12.23 -22.60 -9.63
C LEU A 88 -13.15 -23.68 -10.21
N HIS A 89 -14.24 -23.30 -10.87
CA HIS A 89 -15.20 -24.19 -11.51
C HIS A 89 -15.51 -23.74 -12.95
N PRO A 90 -14.65 -24.08 -13.93
CA PRO A 90 -14.76 -23.57 -15.30
C PRO A 90 -15.97 -24.09 -16.10
N GLU A 91 -16.67 -25.11 -15.61
CA GLU A 91 -17.68 -25.85 -16.39
C GLU A 91 -19.11 -25.30 -16.30
N THR A 92 -19.40 -24.31 -15.44
CA THR A 92 -20.81 -23.94 -15.12
C THR A 92 -21.22 -22.49 -15.31
N ILE A 93 -20.40 -21.62 -15.92
CA ILE A 93 -20.76 -20.19 -16.00
C ILE A 93 -20.59 -19.65 -17.43
N GLU A 94 -21.73 -19.37 -18.08
CA GLU A 94 -21.84 -18.41 -19.19
C GLU A 94 -21.55 -16.99 -18.66
N ALA A 95 -20.33 -16.76 -18.17
CA ALA A 95 -19.97 -15.46 -17.62
C ALA A 95 -19.91 -14.49 -18.80
N SER A 96 -20.84 -13.54 -18.84
CA SER A 96 -20.73 -12.38 -19.73
C SER A 96 -19.59 -11.49 -19.22
N LEU A 97 -18.34 -11.92 -19.50
CA LEU A 97 -17.09 -11.25 -19.17
C LEU A 97 -16.90 -10.01 -20.06
N GLY A 98 -17.84 -9.08 -20.03
CA GLY A 98 -17.75 -7.82 -20.76
C GLY A 98 -16.87 -6.83 -19.99
N ILE A 99 -15.96 -6.14 -20.67
CA ILE A 99 -15.19 -5.01 -20.10
C ILE A 99 -16.13 -3.95 -19.46
N GLY A 100 -17.37 -3.84 -19.95
CA GLY A 100 -18.39 -2.96 -19.39
C GLY A 100 -18.82 -3.30 -17.95
N THR A 101 -18.77 -4.57 -17.53
CA THR A 101 -19.15 -4.97 -16.16
C THR A 101 -18.08 -4.55 -15.14
N LEU A 102 -16.80 -4.48 -15.55
CA LEU A 102 -15.72 -3.96 -14.70
C LEU A 102 -15.90 -2.48 -14.37
N PHE A 103 -16.30 -1.66 -15.34
CA PHE A 103 -16.60 -0.24 -15.09
C PHE A 103 -17.90 -0.02 -14.30
N GLN A 104 -18.69 -1.08 -14.09
CA GLN A 104 -19.84 -1.05 -13.19
C GLN A 104 -19.45 -1.37 -11.74
N SER A 105 -18.40 -2.16 -11.51
CA SER A 105 -17.87 -2.47 -10.17
C SER A 105 -17.25 -1.24 -9.50
N GLY A 106 -17.67 -0.96 -8.27
CA GLY A 106 -17.11 0.12 -7.46
C GLY A 106 -15.67 -0.17 -7.05
N GLU A 107 -15.35 -1.44 -6.78
CA GLU A 107 -14.03 -1.92 -6.39
C GLU A 107 -13.00 -1.69 -7.52
N TRP A 108 -13.38 -1.99 -8.76
CA TRP A 108 -12.52 -1.72 -9.91
C TRP A 108 -12.26 -0.22 -10.10
N LEU A 109 -13.28 0.61 -9.92
CA LEU A 109 -13.12 2.08 -9.96
C LEU A 109 -12.20 2.56 -8.82
N MET A 110 -12.30 1.99 -7.63
CA MET A 110 -11.38 2.28 -6.52
C MET A 110 -9.93 1.89 -6.84
N LEU A 111 -9.71 0.79 -7.57
CA LEU A 111 -8.37 0.45 -8.05
C LEU A 111 -7.84 1.42 -9.09
N LEU A 112 -8.69 1.86 -10.04
CA LEU A 112 -8.31 2.91 -10.99
C LEU A 112 -7.99 4.22 -10.28
N ALA A 113 -8.72 4.56 -9.22
CA ALA A 113 -8.40 5.69 -8.36
C ALA A 113 -7.01 5.52 -7.72
N SER A 114 -6.76 4.39 -7.06
CA SER A 114 -5.46 4.07 -6.45
C SER A 114 -4.29 4.12 -7.44
N LEU A 115 -4.48 3.58 -8.65
CA LEU A 115 -3.50 3.65 -9.74
C LEU A 115 -3.25 5.09 -10.20
N SER A 116 -4.31 5.88 -10.36
CA SER A 116 -4.21 7.29 -10.73
C SER A 116 -3.45 8.08 -9.66
N MET A 117 -3.74 7.82 -8.38
CA MET A 117 -3.04 8.41 -7.24
C MET A 117 -1.56 7.98 -7.18
N ALA A 118 -1.25 6.73 -7.52
CA ALA A 118 0.13 6.25 -7.61
C ALA A 118 0.93 7.00 -8.68
N VAL A 119 0.33 7.20 -9.86
CA VAL A 119 0.93 8.03 -10.93
C VAL A 119 1.07 9.47 -10.45
N GLY A 120 0.05 10.04 -9.79
CA GLY A 120 0.10 11.36 -9.17
C GLY A 120 1.26 11.53 -8.19
N THR A 121 1.44 10.54 -7.30
CA THR A 121 2.52 10.50 -6.31
C THR A 121 3.90 10.47 -6.98
N VAL A 122 4.06 9.77 -8.10
CA VAL A 122 5.30 9.79 -8.88
C VAL A 122 5.48 11.13 -9.57
N LEU A 123 4.39 11.71 -10.12
CA LEU A 123 4.38 12.99 -10.81
C LEU A 123 4.77 14.18 -9.93
N VAL A 124 4.43 14.13 -8.64
CA VAL A 124 4.65 15.23 -7.70
C VAL A 124 6.12 15.65 -7.62
N ARG A 125 7.07 14.72 -7.83
CA ARG A 125 8.52 15.00 -7.83
C ARG A 125 8.90 16.05 -8.89
N TRP A 126 8.28 16.00 -10.06
CA TRP A 126 8.53 17.01 -11.11
C TRP A 126 7.75 18.28 -10.87
N VAL A 127 6.56 18.21 -10.27
CA VAL A 127 5.78 19.40 -9.90
C VAL A 127 6.55 20.26 -8.89
N CYS A 128 7.05 19.64 -7.81
CA CYS A 128 7.81 20.30 -6.75
C CYS A 128 9.20 20.79 -7.19
N LYS A 129 9.73 20.27 -8.31
CA LYS A 129 10.98 20.78 -8.89
C LYS A 129 10.85 22.22 -9.41
N TYR A 130 9.64 22.62 -9.82
CA TYR A 130 9.40 23.91 -10.47
C TYR A 130 8.44 24.81 -9.69
N ASN A 131 7.78 24.31 -8.65
CA ASN A 131 6.74 25.02 -7.92
C ASN A 131 6.86 24.77 -6.41
N ASP A 132 6.39 25.72 -5.61
CA ASP A 132 6.15 25.49 -4.20
C ASP A 132 5.07 24.39 -4.00
N PRO A 133 5.29 23.38 -3.13
CA PRO A 133 4.35 22.26 -2.95
C PRO A 133 2.94 22.69 -2.49
N VAL A 134 2.82 23.73 -1.66
CA VAL A 134 1.54 24.20 -1.13
C VAL A 134 0.74 24.88 -2.24
N MET A 135 1.39 25.78 -2.99
CA MET A 135 0.78 26.42 -4.15
C MET A 135 0.37 25.38 -5.21
N ALA A 136 1.24 24.41 -5.51
CA ALA A 136 0.96 23.37 -6.49
C ALA A 136 -0.25 22.53 -6.09
N THR A 137 -0.38 22.18 -4.80
CA THR A 137 -1.54 21.44 -4.26
C THR A 137 -2.81 22.26 -4.37
N GLY A 138 -2.78 23.55 -4.01
CA GLY A 138 -3.94 24.43 -4.12
C GLY A 138 -4.45 24.54 -5.56
N TRP A 139 -3.57 24.77 -6.52
CA TRP A 139 -3.95 24.79 -7.94
C TRP A 139 -4.39 23.43 -8.47
N HIS A 140 -3.76 22.35 -8.00
CA HIS A 140 -4.16 20.99 -8.34
C HIS A 140 -5.61 20.70 -7.93
N LEU A 141 -6.03 21.11 -6.73
CA LEU A 141 -7.41 20.92 -6.26
C LEU A 141 -8.41 21.70 -7.12
N ILE A 142 -8.11 22.97 -7.42
CA ILE A 142 -8.97 23.82 -8.26
C ILE A 142 -9.06 23.26 -9.69
N LEU A 143 -7.91 23.00 -10.32
CA LEU A 143 -7.84 22.55 -11.71
C LEU A 143 -8.31 21.10 -11.88
N GLY A 144 -8.22 20.26 -10.84
CA GLY A 144 -8.78 18.91 -10.82
C GLY A 144 -10.29 18.90 -10.65
N GLY A 145 -10.83 19.83 -9.86
CA GLY A 145 -12.28 19.99 -9.68
C GLY A 145 -13.00 20.52 -10.92
N VAL A 146 -12.37 21.36 -11.73
CA VAL A 146 -13.00 21.96 -12.93
C VAL A 146 -13.48 20.90 -13.95
N PRO A 147 -12.67 19.92 -14.38
CA PRO A 147 -13.13 18.84 -15.24
C PRO A 147 -14.27 18.02 -14.62
N LEU A 148 -14.23 17.76 -13.32
CA LEU A 148 -15.28 17.02 -12.62
C LEU A 148 -16.60 17.79 -12.60
N LEU A 149 -16.55 19.10 -12.34
CA LEU A 149 -17.71 19.99 -12.44
C LEU A 149 -18.26 20.02 -13.87
N ALA A 150 -17.39 20.08 -14.88
CA ALA A 150 -17.80 20.07 -16.28
C ALA A 150 -18.47 18.74 -16.68
N ILE A 151 -17.92 17.60 -16.24
CA ILE A 151 -18.51 16.28 -16.46
C ILE A 151 -19.86 16.18 -15.74
N SER A 152 -19.92 16.56 -14.47
CA SER A 152 -21.16 16.58 -13.69
C SER A 152 -22.21 17.44 -14.42
N ALA A 153 -21.86 18.66 -14.86
CA ALA A 153 -22.79 19.56 -15.57
C ALA A 153 -23.28 19.02 -16.92
N GLY A 154 -22.48 18.18 -17.60
CA GLY A 154 -22.83 17.61 -18.89
C GLY A 154 -23.60 16.28 -18.82
N PHE A 155 -23.38 15.48 -17.77
CA PHE A 155 -23.87 14.10 -17.69
C PHE A 155 -24.85 13.86 -16.53
N GLU A 156 -24.85 14.69 -15.50
CA GLU A 156 -25.74 14.55 -14.35
C GLU A 156 -26.88 15.58 -14.40
N SER A 157 -28.07 15.15 -14.00
CA SER A 157 -29.25 16.01 -13.93
C SER A 157 -29.72 16.18 -12.49
N GLY A 158 -30.17 17.38 -12.12
CA GLY A 158 -30.74 17.61 -10.79
C GLY A 158 -29.71 17.85 -9.68
N GLN A 159 -28.50 18.30 -10.01
CA GLN A 159 -27.39 18.56 -9.08
C GLN A 159 -27.78 19.43 -7.86
N TRP A 160 -28.72 20.34 -8.06
CA TRP A 160 -29.18 21.30 -7.05
C TRP A 160 -30.54 20.92 -6.45
N VAL A 161 -31.11 19.80 -6.90
CA VAL A 161 -32.43 19.32 -6.49
C VAL A 161 -32.23 18.37 -5.31
N ASN A 162 -33.07 18.52 -4.28
CA ASN A 162 -33.03 17.70 -3.04
C ASN A 162 -31.81 17.90 -2.11
N ILE A 163 -31.04 18.98 -2.26
CA ILE A 163 -30.07 19.36 -1.20
C ILE A 163 -30.85 20.07 -0.09
N ASP A 164 -31.19 19.33 0.95
CA ASP A 164 -31.81 19.85 2.16
C ASP A 164 -30.74 20.46 3.10
N GLY A 165 -31.18 20.99 4.26
CA GLY A 165 -30.26 21.58 5.23
C GLY A 165 -29.20 20.58 5.73
N TYR A 166 -29.55 19.29 5.81
CA TYR A 166 -28.61 18.24 6.18
C TYR A 166 -27.55 18.02 5.09
N GLY A 167 -27.93 17.99 3.81
CA GLY A 167 -27.00 17.90 2.69
C GLY A 167 -25.93 19.00 2.69
N TRP A 168 -26.33 20.24 2.96
CA TRP A 168 -25.37 21.36 3.09
C TRP A 168 -24.41 21.18 4.26
N ILE A 169 -24.90 20.72 5.41
CA ILE A 169 -24.06 20.43 6.58
C ILE A 169 -23.09 19.28 6.26
N ALA A 170 -23.55 18.23 5.60
CA ALA A 170 -22.72 17.09 5.21
C ALA A 170 -21.60 17.50 4.22
N MET A 171 -21.93 18.30 3.20
CA MET A 171 -20.93 18.87 2.28
C MET A 171 -19.93 19.78 2.99
N GLY A 172 -20.40 20.63 3.91
CA GLY A 172 -19.55 21.49 4.73
C GLY A 172 -18.61 20.67 5.62
N TYR A 173 -19.12 19.62 6.25
CA TYR A 173 -18.34 18.69 7.06
C TYR A 173 -17.25 17.99 6.23
N ALA A 174 -17.61 17.42 5.07
CA ALA A 174 -16.66 16.75 4.19
C ALA A 174 -15.57 17.71 3.66
N THR A 175 -15.94 18.94 3.33
CA THR A 175 -15.01 19.97 2.83
C THR A 175 -14.06 20.45 3.92
N ILE A 176 -14.57 20.75 5.12
CA ILE A 176 -13.76 21.32 6.21
C ILE A 176 -12.94 20.23 6.90
N PHE A 177 -13.59 19.18 7.41
CA PHE A 177 -12.92 18.14 8.20
C PHE A 177 -12.25 17.11 7.29
N GLY A 178 -12.98 16.62 6.29
CA GLY A 178 -12.47 15.58 5.38
C GLY A 178 -11.39 16.07 4.41
N SER A 179 -11.32 17.38 4.13
CA SER A 179 -10.34 17.96 3.21
C SER A 179 -9.45 19.00 3.88
N ALA A 180 -9.93 20.20 4.19
CA ALA A 180 -9.05 21.33 4.59
C ALA A 180 -8.22 21.03 5.85
N ILE A 181 -8.86 20.54 6.92
CA ILE A 181 -8.18 20.19 8.18
C ILE A 181 -7.29 18.96 7.98
N ALA A 182 -7.78 17.92 7.30
CA ALA A 182 -7.02 16.70 7.03
C ALA A 182 -5.72 16.99 6.26
N TYR A 183 -5.80 17.76 5.16
CA TYR A 183 -4.63 18.20 4.41
C TYR A 183 -3.71 19.11 5.23
N GLY A 184 -4.26 20.04 6.02
CA GLY A 184 -3.48 20.89 6.91
C GLY A 184 -2.68 20.09 7.94
N LEU A 185 -3.30 19.10 8.58
CA LEU A 185 -2.64 18.19 9.51
C LEU A 185 -1.60 17.31 8.80
N PHE A 186 -1.92 16.80 7.61
CA PHE A 186 -0.98 16.02 6.80
C PHE A 186 0.29 16.81 6.50
N PHE A 187 0.17 18.06 6.01
CA PHE A 187 1.32 18.91 5.74
C PHE A 187 2.07 19.32 7.01
N TYR A 188 1.36 19.55 8.12
CA TYR A 188 1.98 19.80 9.42
C TYR A 188 2.84 18.60 9.88
N PHE A 189 2.30 17.38 9.81
CA PHE A 189 3.07 16.17 10.17
C PHE A 189 4.21 15.89 9.18
N ALA A 190 4.01 16.15 7.89
CA ALA A 190 5.08 16.03 6.89
C ALA A 190 6.22 17.04 7.14
N SER A 191 5.89 18.27 7.51
CA SER A 191 6.87 19.32 7.79
C SER A 191 7.63 19.13 9.11
N SER A 192 7.00 18.51 10.11
CA SER A 192 7.61 18.27 11.44
C SER A 192 8.57 17.07 11.48
N GLY A 193 8.70 16.32 10.38
CA GLY A 193 9.65 15.21 10.26
C GLY A 193 9.30 13.98 11.11
N ASN A 194 8.09 13.91 11.67
CA ASN A 194 7.65 12.74 12.44
C ASN A 194 7.23 11.61 11.50
N LEU A 195 8.23 10.91 10.94
CA LEU A 195 8.06 9.77 10.05
C LEU A 195 7.21 8.66 10.69
N THR A 196 7.36 8.45 12.00
CA THR A 196 6.59 7.44 12.75
C THR A 196 5.09 7.75 12.71
N SER A 197 4.69 9.01 12.91
CA SER A 197 3.29 9.42 12.85
C SER A 197 2.71 9.31 11.44
N LEU A 198 3.47 9.65 10.40
CA LEU A 198 3.02 9.49 9.00
C LEU A 198 2.84 8.03 8.60
N SER A 199 3.79 7.17 8.95
CA SER A 199 3.67 5.73 8.71
C SER A 199 2.49 5.13 9.48
N ALA A 200 2.30 5.52 10.76
CA ALA A 200 1.16 5.08 11.55
C ALA A 200 -0.17 5.53 10.95
N LEU A 201 -0.27 6.78 10.49
CA LEU A 201 -1.47 7.32 9.84
C LEU A 201 -1.87 6.46 8.64
N THR A 202 -0.91 6.17 7.75
CA THR A 202 -1.13 5.34 6.55
C THR A 202 -1.66 3.94 6.89
N PHE A 203 -1.22 3.34 8.01
CA PHE A 203 -1.71 2.02 8.44
C PHE A 203 -3.04 2.05 9.18
N LEU A 204 -3.34 3.13 9.89
CA LEU A 204 -4.57 3.25 10.64
C LEU A 204 -5.75 3.66 9.76
N THR A 205 -5.53 4.36 8.65
CA THR A 205 -6.59 4.79 7.71
C THR A 205 -7.53 3.65 7.28
N PRO A 206 -7.05 2.50 6.74
CA PRO A 206 -7.95 1.46 6.27
C PRO A 206 -8.61 0.73 7.45
N ILE A 207 -7.91 0.60 8.58
CA ILE A 207 -8.45 -0.04 9.80
C ILE A 207 -9.61 0.78 10.36
N PHE A 208 -9.46 2.10 10.47
CA PHE A 208 -10.54 2.98 10.90
C PHE A 208 -11.67 3.04 9.90
N ALA A 209 -11.38 3.07 8.60
CA ALA A 209 -12.40 3.05 7.57
C ALA A 209 -13.24 1.77 7.62
N LEU A 210 -12.62 0.61 7.80
CA LEU A 210 -13.32 -0.67 7.98
C LEU A 210 -14.14 -0.70 9.28
N LEU A 211 -13.57 -0.23 10.38
CA LEU A 211 -14.24 -0.18 11.68
C LEU A 211 -15.49 0.72 11.63
N PHE A 212 -15.33 1.93 11.09
CA PHE A 212 -16.42 2.90 10.99
C PHE A 212 -17.40 2.58 9.86
N GLY A 213 -16.94 1.96 8.77
CA GLY A 213 -17.80 1.41 7.73
C GLY A 213 -18.69 0.31 8.28
N ASN A 214 -18.16 -0.60 9.09
CA ASN A 214 -18.98 -1.60 9.76
C ASN A 214 -19.92 -0.99 10.80
N LEU A 215 -19.41 -0.11 11.68
CA LEU A 215 -20.18 0.42 12.82
C LEU A 215 -21.26 1.42 12.43
N PHE A 216 -20.96 2.35 11.51
CA PHE A 216 -21.85 3.45 11.14
C PHE A 216 -22.59 3.22 9.82
N LEU A 217 -21.98 2.50 8.87
CA LEU A 217 -22.58 2.24 7.55
C LEU A 217 -23.14 0.81 7.43
N GLY A 218 -22.92 -0.05 8.43
CA GLY A 218 -23.41 -1.43 8.42
C GLY A 218 -22.74 -2.31 7.38
N GLU A 219 -21.52 -1.97 6.94
CA GLU A 219 -20.79 -2.74 5.94
C GLU A 219 -20.45 -4.14 6.44
N VAL A 220 -20.91 -5.16 5.72
CA VAL A 220 -20.58 -6.56 5.98
C VAL A 220 -19.75 -7.08 4.82
N LEU A 221 -18.52 -7.47 5.11
CA LEU A 221 -17.62 -8.03 4.11
C LEU A 221 -17.96 -9.50 3.86
N SER A 222 -17.85 -9.93 2.61
CA SER A 222 -17.86 -11.36 2.29
C SER A 222 -16.65 -12.05 2.94
N SER A 223 -16.73 -13.37 3.10
CA SER A 223 -15.59 -14.14 3.63
C SER A 223 -14.34 -13.97 2.75
N LEU A 224 -14.53 -13.86 1.42
CA LEU A 224 -13.45 -13.67 0.47
C LEU A 224 -12.83 -12.27 0.57
N GLN A 225 -13.68 -11.24 0.65
CA GLN A 225 -13.25 -9.86 0.87
C GLN A 225 -12.50 -9.71 2.19
N SER A 226 -12.95 -10.38 3.25
CA SER A 226 -12.29 -10.35 4.56
C SER A 226 -10.86 -10.90 4.50
N VAL A 227 -10.65 -12.01 3.78
CA VAL A 227 -9.31 -12.58 3.53
C VAL A 227 -8.49 -11.64 2.65
N GLY A 228 -9.08 -11.11 1.57
CA GLY A 228 -8.43 -10.17 0.67
C GLY A 228 -7.94 -8.91 1.39
N VAL A 229 -8.76 -8.34 2.26
CA VAL A 229 -8.43 -7.20 3.12
C VAL A 229 -7.26 -7.54 4.03
N GLY A 230 -7.31 -8.68 4.73
CA GLY A 230 -6.22 -9.13 5.61
C GLY A 230 -4.89 -9.26 4.87
N LEU A 231 -4.89 -9.88 3.69
CA LEU A 231 -3.71 -10.02 2.85
C LEU A 231 -3.19 -8.67 2.35
N THR A 232 -4.08 -7.77 1.94
CA THR A 232 -3.71 -6.43 1.45
C THR A 232 -3.09 -5.60 2.57
N LEU A 233 -3.65 -5.61 3.77
CA LEU A 233 -3.07 -4.91 4.93
C LEU A 233 -1.68 -5.45 5.30
N VAL A 234 -1.50 -6.78 5.30
CA VAL A 234 -0.17 -7.41 5.52
C VAL A 234 0.82 -6.99 4.43
N SER A 235 0.37 -6.96 3.18
CA SER A 235 1.19 -6.54 2.05
C SER A 235 1.66 -5.09 2.17
N ILE A 236 0.73 -4.16 2.44
CA ILE A 236 1.04 -2.74 2.67
C ILE A 236 2.06 -2.62 3.82
N TYR A 237 1.89 -3.41 4.89
CA TYR A 237 2.82 -3.48 6.01
C TYR A 237 4.23 -3.87 5.59
N LEU A 238 4.36 -4.97 4.85
CA LEU A 238 5.66 -5.44 4.36
C LEU A 238 6.33 -4.42 3.44
N ILE A 239 5.55 -3.73 2.59
CA ILE A 239 6.08 -2.73 1.65
C ILE A 239 6.53 -1.47 2.37
N ASN A 240 5.73 -0.94 3.30
CA ASN A 240 6.08 0.27 4.05
C ASN A 240 7.31 0.02 4.95
N GLN A 241 7.41 -1.17 5.54
CA GLN A 241 8.52 -1.53 6.44
C GLN A 241 9.71 -2.20 5.72
N ARG A 242 9.73 -2.27 4.39
CA ARG A 242 10.72 -3.07 3.63
C ARG A 242 12.17 -2.70 3.93
N ASP A 243 12.46 -1.42 4.14
CA ASP A 243 13.82 -0.95 4.40
C ASP A 243 14.25 -1.29 5.83
N VAL A 244 13.36 -1.12 6.82
CA VAL A 244 13.59 -1.49 8.23
C VAL A 244 13.74 -3.00 8.39
N LEU A 245 12.91 -3.79 7.71
CA LEU A 245 12.98 -5.26 7.73
C LEU A 245 14.29 -5.77 7.11
N ALA A 246 14.70 -5.17 5.99
CA ALA A 246 15.97 -5.50 5.35
C ALA A 246 17.18 -5.19 6.24
N GLU A 247 17.14 -4.10 7.00
CA GLU A 247 18.21 -3.72 7.93
C GLU A 247 18.28 -4.66 9.14
N LYS A 248 17.14 -4.98 9.77
CA LYS A 248 17.09 -5.92 10.91
C LYS A 248 17.64 -7.31 10.57
N LEU A 249 17.37 -7.81 9.37
CA LEU A 249 17.84 -9.13 8.95
C LEU A 249 19.34 -9.15 8.62
N LYS A 250 19.87 -8.07 8.04
CA LYS A 250 21.33 -7.92 7.89
C LYS A 250 22.02 -7.94 9.25
N PHE A 251 21.46 -7.24 10.24
CA PHE A 251 22.01 -7.20 11.60
C PHE A 251 21.91 -8.56 12.32
N SER A 252 20.85 -9.32 12.09
CA SER A 252 20.70 -10.68 12.63
C SER A 252 21.67 -11.67 11.96
N SER A 253 21.86 -11.57 10.64
CA SER A 253 22.79 -12.43 9.90
C SER A 253 24.24 -12.16 10.28
N SER A 254 24.66 -10.89 10.40
CA SER A 254 26.03 -10.54 10.80
C SER A 254 26.33 -10.96 12.23
N LYS A 255 25.37 -10.76 13.14
CA LYS A 255 25.51 -11.20 14.54
C LYS A 255 25.59 -12.71 14.67
N GLN A 256 24.91 -13.45 13.80
CA GLN A 256 24.94 -14.90 13.79
C GLN A 256 26.26 -15.45 13.21
N GLU A 257 26.80 -14.80 12.17
CA GLU A 257 28.13 -15.08 11.61
C GLU A 257 29.27 -14.80 12.62
N ASP A 258 29.19 -13.68 13.35
CA ASP A 258 30.17 -13.34 14.40
C ASP A 258 30.16 -14.34 15.56
N ILE A 259 28.96 -14.81 15.97
CA ILE A 259 28.82 -15.81 17.03
C ILE A 259 29.35 -17.17 16.57
N SER A 260 29.07 -17.58 15.33
CA SER A 260 29.63 -18.83 14.79
C SER A 260 31.15 -18.77 14.65
N ASN A 261 31.71 -17.67 14.12
CA ASN A 261 33.15 -17.52 13.98
C ASN A 261 33.87 -17.44 15.33
N THR A 262 33.27 -16.79 16.33
CA THR A 262 33.81 -16.75 17.70
C THR A 262 33.81 -18.14 18.33
N ASN A 263 32.75 -18.92 18.15
CA ASN A 263 32.68 -20.27 18.68
C ASN A 263 33.64 -21.22 17.95
N SER A 264 33.73 -21.16 16.62
CA SER A 264 34.73 -21.92 15.84
C SER A 264 36.16 -21.55 16.19
N GLY A 265 36.46 -20.25 16.37
CA GLY A 265 37.77 -19.79 16.84
C GLY A 265 38.11 -20.31 18.24
N LYS A 266 37.15 -20.30 19.17
CA LYS A 266 37.32 -20.89 20.50
C LYS A 266 37.52 -22.40 20.45
N ILE A 267 36.79 -23.12 19.60
CA ILE A 267 36.95 -24.58 19.43
C ILE A 267 38.34 -24.91 18.84
N LEU A 268 38.81 -24.13 17.86
CA LEU A 268 40.15 -24.30 17.30
C LEU A 268 41.25 -24.05 18.34
N ILE A 269 41.13 -22.98 19.14
CA ILE A 269 42.07 -22.69 20.23
C ILE A 269 42.04 -23.80 21.29
N GLN A 270 40.85 -24.30 21.65
CA GLN A 270 40.69 -25.37 22.63
C GLN A 270 41.27 -26.70 22.11
N SER A 271 41.13 -27.00 20.81
CA SER A 271 41.74 -28.18 20.18
C SER A 271 43.26 -28.10 20.08
N GLN A 272 43.85 -26.89 19.99
CA GLN A 272 45.30 -26.69 20.02
C GLN A 272 45.89 -26.73 21.44
N GLN A 273 45.09 -26.43 22.47
CA GLN A 273 45.54 -26.39 23.87
C GLN A 273 45.42 -27.73 24.61
N GLN A 274 44.69 -28.71 24.06
CA GLN A 274 44.67 -30.08 24.59
C GLN A 274 45.46 -31.01 23.67
N PRO A 275 46.76 -31.26 23.91
CA PRO A 275 47.43 -32.38 23.29
C PRO A 275 46.74 -33.66 23.79
N VAL A 276 46.22 -34.47 22.87
CA VAL A 276 45.67 -35.78 23.19
C VAL A 276 46.85 -36.66 23.63
N GLU A 277 47.05 -36.79 24.94
CA GLU A 277 47.96 -37.80 25.49
C GLU A 277 47.34 -39.18 25.23
N VAL A 278 47.77 -39.82 24.14
CA VAL A 278 47.46 -41.23 23.89
C VAL A 278 48.30 -42.05 24.86
N ASN A 279 47.72 -42.39 26.00
CA ASN A 279 48.39 -43.20 27.00
C ASN A 279 48.39 -44.67 26.55
N VAL A 280 49.44 -45.09 25.83
CA VAL A 280 49.65 -46.47 25.43
C VAL A 280 50.16 -47.27 26.64
N GLN A 281 49.28 -48.00 27.32
CA GLN A 281 49.69 -48.97 28.33
C GLN A 281 50.33 -50.19 27.66
N VAL A 282 51.66 -50.25 27.67
CA VAL A 282 52.42 -51.46 27.32
C VAL A 282 52.47 -52.34 28.57
N GLY A 283 51.57 -53.33 28.65
CA GLY A 283 51.61 -54.36 29.69
C GLY A 283 52.80 -55.30 29.47
N VAL A 284 53.84 -55.18 30.31
CA VAL A 284 54.94 -56.16 30.38
C VAL A 284 54.57 -57.19 31.44
N GLU A 285 54.18 -58.38 31.00
CA GLU A 285 53.86 -59.52 31.86
C GLU A 285 55.17 -60.22 32.27
N ILE A 286 55.62 -60.01 33.50
CA ILE A 286 56.78 -60.72 34.07
C ILE A 286 56.26 -62.01 34.69
N SER A 287 56.53 -63.14 34.03
CA SER A 287 56.25 -64.48 34.54
C SER A 287 57.40 -64.92 35.46
N GLU A 288 57.17 -64.91 36.77
CA GLU A 288 58.01 -65.64 37.72
C GLU A 288 57.50 -67.09 37.84
N LYS A 289 58.33 -68.03 37.39
CA LYS A 289 58.25 -69.47 37.72
C LYS A 289 59.11 -69.72 38.96
N ILE A 290 58.52 -70.24 40.04
CA ILE A 290 58.91 -71.51 40.72
C ILE A 290 57.63 -72.10 41.32
#